data_AF-A0A221KDH2-F1
#
_entry.id   AF-A0A221KDH2-F1
#
_cell.length_a   1.000
_cell.length_b   1.000
_cell.length_c   1.000
_cell.angle_alpha   90.00
_cell.angle_beta   90.00
_cell.angle_gamma   90.00
#
_symmetry.space_group_name_H-M   'P 1'
#
loop_
_entity.id
_entity.type
_entity.pdbx_description
1 polymer ?
#
loop_
_entity_poly.entity_id
_entity_poly.type
_entity_poly.pdbx_seq_one_letter_code
_entity_poly.pdbx_strand_id
1 'polypeptide(L)'
;MASRLIQRLEQQIAQCDDPLALECLKAERIGVLARHGLLDEARAGLQSVRQQNQRLRRVRLAGWIALVEGLIDHFESLAPSAALHFEQAYKHAVRARDVEVQALAMAWLSISSLNASALETFASQIAQAIHLARPEHHAVWARVGLVLGDTYRFAGDESSALRWYARARQAAAMEGDASMMSAFLHNQSAMRSASIGLDDATGQCDADAAQRALLEAESSANYDGGAGSAALQAMMPVVRAQLLVVLGRFGEALGLYDTHLRQASAQGLAHREARFLADRAWCLYNLAQPEAARLDAQRALCALSALYDADDRAAVHGRLAQVFAGLGEAASAAEQRQSAQTALAEHRAEQARWRHALGAALGDV
;
A
#
# COMPACT_ATOMS: atom_id res chain seq x y z
N MET A 1 8.71 21.39 4.44
CA MET A 1 8.09 22.50 3.66
C MET A 1 6.66 22.10 3.34
N ALA A 2 5.68 23.01 3.39
CA ALA A 2 4.29 22.68 3.06
C ALA A 2 4.16 22.26 1.58
N SER A 3 3.38 21.20 1.31
CA SER A 3 3.11 20.71 -0.04
C SER A 3 2.56 21.82 -0.96
N ARG A 4 3.04 21.89 -2.21
CA ARG A 4 2.59 22.91 -3.19
C ARG A 4 1.09 22.82 -3.42
N LEU A 5 0.52 21.61 -3.39
CA LEU A 5 -0.91 21.39 -3.47
C LEU A 5 -1.68 22.05 -2.32
N ILE A 6 -1.19 21.94 -1.09
CA ILE A 6 -1.82 22.58 0.08
C ILE A 6 -1.83 24.10 -0.09
N GLN A 7 -0.70 24.69 -0.48
CA GLN A 7 -0.59 26.13 -0.72
C GLN A 7 -1.55 26.60 -1.82
N ARG A 8 -1.66 25.86 -2.93
CA ARG A 8 -2.60 26.15 -4.02
C ARG A 8 -4.05 26.12 -3.52
N LEU A 9 -4.42 25.08 -2.76
CA LEU A 9 -5.77 24.94 -2.21
C LEU A 9 -6.08 26.06 -1.21
N GLU A 10 -5.14 26.46 -0.36
CA GLU A 10 -5.31 27.58 0.57
C GLU A 10 -5.55 28.91 -0.17
N GLN A 11 -4.80 29.15 -1.25
CA GLN A 11 -5.01 30.32 -2.10
C GLN A 11 -6.39 30.29 -2.77
N GLN A 12 -6.80 29.14 -3.31
CA GLN A 12 -8.11 28.97 -3.95
C GLN A 12 -9.26 29.16 -2.95
N ILE A 13 -9.13 28.62 -1.73
CA ILE A 13 -10.09 28.80 -0.63
C ILE A 13 -10.23 30.28 -0.29
N ALA A 14 -9.13 31.02 -0.19
CA ALA A 14 -9.14 32.44 0.16
C ALA A 14 -9.80 33.33 -0.92
N GLN A 15 -9.81 32.87 -2.17
CA GLN A 15 -10.34 33.59 -3.34
C GLN A 15 -11.72 33.10 -3.78
N CYS A 16 -12.30 32.10 -3.11
CA CYS A 16 -13.53 31.46 -3.54
C CYS A 16 -14.78 32.12 -2.93
N ASP A 17 -15.62 32.69 -3.79
CA ASP A 17 -16.86 33.34 -3.38
C ASP A 17 -18.08 32.39 -3.38
N ASP A 18 -18.05 31.29 -4.15
CA ASP A 18 -19.15 30.32 -4.18
C ASP A 18 -19.14 29.44 -2.91
N PRO A 19 -20.18 29.48 -2.07
CA PRO A 19 -20.18 28.74 -0.80
C PRO A 19 -20.04 27.23 -0.97
N LEU A 20 -20.56 26.64 -2.06
CA LEU A 20 -20.42 25.21 -2.29
C LEU A 20 -18.99 24.86 -2.74
N ALA A 21 -18.45 25.57 -3.72
CA ALA A 21 -17.07 25.35 -4.17
C ALA A 21 -16.07 25.56 -3.03
N LEU A 22 -16.27 26.57 -2.17
CA LEU A 22 -15.45 26.83 -0.99
C LEU A 22 -15.38 25.60 -0.07
N GLU A 23 -16.53 25.00 0.27
CA GLU A 23 -16.57 23.83 1.14
C GLU A 23 -16.00 22.58 0.46
N CYS A 24 -16.16 22.42 -0.85
CA CYS A 24 -15.50 21.35 -1.61
C CYS A 24 -13.96 21.51 -1.59
N LEU A 25 -13.43 22.72 -1.81
CA LEU A 25 -11.99 23.00 -1.75
C LEU A 25 -11.41 22.73 -0.35
N LYS A 26 -12.16 23.09 0.70
CA LYS A 26 -11.79 22.73 2.08
C LYS A 26 -11.75 21.22 2.27
N ALA A 27 -12.76 20.50 1.79
CA ALA A 27 -12.80 19.04 1.87
C ALA A 27 -11.61 18.40 1.14
N GLU A 28 -11.28 18.89 -0.06
CA GLU A 28 -10.11 18.44 -0.81
C GLU A 28 -8.82 18.66 -0.02
N ARG A 29 -8.61 19.87 0.53
CA ARG A 29 -7.45 20.19 1.40
C ARG A 29 -7.36 19.24 2.60
N ILE A 30 -8.48 18.94 3.24
CA ILE A 30 -8.55 17.98 4.35
C ILE A 30 -8.13 16.57 3.88
N GLY A 31 -8.56 16.15 2.68
CA GLY A 31 -8.08 14.92 2.05
C GLY A 31 -6.57 14.92 1.85
N VAL A 32 -5.97 16.05 1.45
CA VAL A 32 -4.51 16.18 1.35
C VAL A 32 -3.83 16.04 2.70
N LEU A 33 -4.39 16.59 3.78
CA LEU A 33 -3.85 16.42 5.14
C LEU A 33 -3.87 14.96 5.57
N ALA A 34 -4.98 14.25 5.31
CA ALA A 34 -5.09 12.82 5.62
C ALA A 34 -4.00 12.00 4.90
N ARG A 35 -3.71 12.32 3.64
CA ARG A 35 -2.65 11.67 2.84
C ARG A 35 -1.23 11.94 3.36
N HIS A 36 -1.01 13.04 4.06
CA HIS A 36 0.25 13.31 4.77
C HIS A 36 0.30 12.65 6.15
N GLY A 37 -0.73 11.90 6.57
CA GLY A 37 -0.81 11.32 7.91
C GLY A 37 -1.15 12.32 9.02
N LEU A 38 -1.59 13.54 8.68
CA LEU A 38 -2.04 14.56 9.63
C LEU A 38 -3.51 14.28 10.01
N LEU A 39 -3.75 13.09 10.58
CA LEU A 39 -5.10 12.54 10.75
C LEU A 39 -5.95 13.34 11.76
N ASP A 40 -5.34 13.84 12.84
CA ASP A 40 -6.06 14.65 13.83
C ASP A 40 -6.57 15.96 13.23
N GLU A 41 -5.70 16.66 12.48
CA GLU A 41 -6.07 17.87 11.75
C GLU A 41 -7.13 17.58 10.69
N ALA A 42 -7.00 16.46 9.99
CA ALA A 42 -7.97 16.05 8.98
C ALA A 42 -9.35 15.78 9.60
N ARG A 43 -9.41 15.07 10.74
CA ARG A 43 -10.67 14.80 11.46
C ARG A 43 -11.32 16.09 11.96
N ALA A 44 -10.53 16.99 12.54
CA ALA A 44 -11.03 18.29 13.01
C ALA A 44 -11.61 19.13 11.85
N GLY A 45 -10.90 19.20 10.72
CA GLY A 45 -11.38 19.89 9.52
C GLY A 45 -12.65 19.26 8.95
N LEU A 46 -12.71 17.92 8.88
CA LEU A 46 -13.86 17.18 8.35
C LEU A 46 -15.13 17.44 9.18
N GLN A 47 -15.03 17.57 10.50
CA GLN A 47 -16.18 17.94 11.34
C GLN A 47 -16.79 19.29 10.94
N SER A 48 -15.96 20.27 10.61
CA SER A 48 -16.42 21.58 10.15
C SER A 48 -17.20 21.48 8.84
N VAL A 49 -16.66 20.77 7.84
CA VAL A 49 -17.31 20.60 6.53
C VAL A 49 -18.62 19.80 6.65
N ARG A 50 -18.67 18.78 7.53
CA ARG A 50 -19.92 18.03 7.82
C ARG A 50 -21.01 18.95 8.37
N GLN A 51 -20.68 19.84 9.32
CA GLN A 51 -21.64 20.81 9.85
C GLN A 51 -22.16 21.76 8.77
N GLN A 52 -21.30 22.22 7.85
CA GLN A 52 -21.75 23.03 6.72
C GLN A 52 -22.64 22.25 5.77
N ASN A 53 -22.34 20.98 5.49
CA ASN A 53 -23.19 20.17 4.62
C ASN A 53 -24.58 19.87 5.23
N GLN A 54 -24.72 19.82 6.55
CA GLN A 54 -26.05 19.74 7.19
C GLN A 54 -26.93 20.95 6.86
N ARG A 55 -26.31 22.13 6.69
CA ARG A 55 -26.99 23.38 6.32
C ARG A 55 -27.24 23.45 4.82
N LEU A 56 -26.20 23.19 4.01
CA LEU A 56 -26.24 23.32 2.55
C LEU A 56 -27.01 22.18 1.86
N ARG A 57 -26.99 20.98 2.45
CA ARG A 57 -27.61 19.74 1.95
C ARG A 57 -27.23 19.43 0.50
N ARG A 58 -25.94 19.53 0.17
CA ARG A 58 -25.44 19.35 -1.20
C ARG A 58 -24.81 17.98 -1.38
N VAL A 59 -25.33 17.22 -2.35
CA VAL A 59 -24.85 15.87 -2.65
C VAL A 59 -23.39 15.87 -3.13
N ARG A 60 -22.96 16.90 -3.85
CA ARG A 60 -21.56 17.08 -4.26
C ARG A 60 -20.61 17.12 -3.04
N LEU A 61 -20.97 17.91 -2.03
CA LEU A 61 -20.18 18.03 -0.81
C LEU A 61 -20.22 16.74 0.02
N ALA A 62 -21.34 16.02 0.03
CA ALA A 62 -21.42 14.68 0.63
C ALA A 62 -20.45 13.69 -0.03
N GLY A 63 -20.24 13.77 -1.34
CA GLY A 63 -19.26 12.95 -2.05
C GLY A 63 -17.82 13.23 -1.59
N TRP A 64 -17.45 14.49 -1.45
CA TRP A 64 -16.15 14.88 -0.90
C TRP A 64 -15.95 14.45 0.56
N ILE A 65 -16.97 14.62 1.41
CA ILE A 65 -16.95 14.17 2.80
C ILE A 65 -16.66 12.67 2.87
N ALA A 66 -17.40 11.85 2.13
CA ALA A 66 -17.20 10.40 2.09
C ALA A 66 -15.81 10.02 1.54
N LEU A 67 -15.30 10.76 0.55
CA LEU A 67 -13.95 10.51 0.03
C LEU A 67 -12.90 10.75 1.13
N VAL A 68 -13.02 11.85 1.88
CA VAL A 68 -12.10 12.19 2.97
C VAL A 68 -12.19 11.19 4.11
N GLU A 69 -13.39 10.72 4.46
CA GLU A 69 -13.58 9.65 5.45
C GLU A 69 -12.82 8.39 5.04
N GLY A 70 -12.92 7.99 3.78
CA GLY A 70 -12.17 6.85 3.25
C GLY A 70 -10.66 7.06 3.28
N LEU A 71 -10.18 8.27 2.99
CA LEU A 71 -8.77 8.60 3.08
C LEU A 71 -8.25 8.50 4.52
N ILE A 72 -8.99 9.02 5.50
CA ILE A 72 -8.60 8.93 6.91
C ILE A 72 -8.51 7.46 7.34
N ASP A 73 -9.54 6.65 7.05
CA ASP A 73 -9.55 5.22 7.37
C ASP A 73 -8.42 4.44 6.68
N HIS A 74 -8.09 4.82 5.44
CA HIS A 74 -6.99 4.22 4.68
C HIS A 74 -5.63 4.51 5.31
N PHE A 75 -5.33 5.78 5.63
CA PHE A 75 -4.02 6.16 6.16
C PHE A 75 -3.85 5.91 7.67
N GLU A 76 -4.94 5.69 8.40
CA GLU A 76 -4.89 5.28 9.81
C GLU A 76 -4.46 3.81 9.96
N SER A 77 -5.14 2.91 9.24
CA SER A 77 -4.94 1.47 9.47
C SER A 77 -5.25 0.60 8.26
N LEU A 78 -5.28 1.18 7.04
CA LEU A 78 -5.72 0.49 5.82
C LEU A 78 -7.08 -0.21 6.02
N ALA A 79 -7.99 0.42 6.76
CA ALA A 79 -9.19 -0.26 7.26
C ALA A 79 -10.11 -0.70 6.11
N PRO A 80 -10.78 -1.86 6.21
CA PRO A 80 -11.80 -2.26 5.24
C PRO A 80 -12.95 -1.22 5.11
N SER A 81 -13.21 -0.44 6.16
CA SER A 81 -14.20 0.65 6.13
C SER A 81 -13.86 1.76 5.13
N ALA A 82 -12.58 1.93 4.76
CA ALA A 82 -12.18 2.88 3.73
C ALA A 82 -12.90 2.61 2.40
N ALA A 83 -13.01 1.33 2.02
CA ALA A 83 -13.70 0.93 0.79
C ALA A 83 -15.19 1.32 0.80
N LEU A 84 -15.86 1.17 1.94
CA LEU A 84 -17.27 1.57 2.09
C LEU A 84 -17.44 3.08 1.90
N HIS A 85 -16.55 3.88 2.48
CA HIS A 85 -16.56 5.34 2.33
C HIS A 85 -16.25 5.77 0.88
N PHE A 86 -15.28 5.13 0.21
CA PHE A 86 -15.02 5.42 -1.20
C PHE A 86 -16.19 5.02 -2.11
N GLU A 87 -16.89 3.92 -1.82
CA GLU A 87 -18.09 3.52 -2.56
C GLU A 87 -19.23 4.54 -2.37
N GLN A 88 -19.41 5.05 -1.14
CA GLN A 88 -20.35 6.12 -0.86
C GLN A 88 -19.98 7.41 -1.60
N ALA A 89 -18.69 7.77 -1.63
CA ALA A 89 -18.18 8.92 -2.38
C ALA A 89 -18.55 8.83 -3.85
N TYR A 90 -18.30 7.67 -4.47
CA TYR A 90 -18.67 7.40 -5.86
C TYR A 90 -20.19 7.54 -6.09
N LYS A 91 -21.03 6.91 -5.26
CA LYS A 91 -22.51 6.99 -5.35
C LYS A 91 -23.02 8.44 -5.26
N HIS A 92 -22.45 9.24 -4.37
CA HIS A 92 -22.77 10.66 -4.25
C HIS A 92 -22.30 11.46 -5.46
N ALA A 93 -21.08 11.22 -5.95
CA ALA A 93 -20.52 11.90 -7.10
C ALA A 93 -21.30 11.62 -8.39
N VAL A 94 -21.78 10.38 -8.60
CA VAL A 94 -22.69 10.02 -9.70
C VAL A 94 -23.97 10.87 -9.64
N ARG A 95 -24.62 10.93 -8.47
CA ARG A 95 -25.84 11.73 -8.27
C ARG A 95 -25.60 13.22 -8.48
N ALA A 96 -24.42 13.71 -8.10
CA ALA A 96 -24.00 15.09 -8.28
C ALA A 96 -23.52 15.42 -9.70
N ARG A 97 -23.33 14.40 -10.56
CA ARG A 97 -22.68 14.50 -11.88
C ARG A 97 -21.26 15.08 -11.80
N ASP A 98 -20.57 14.82 -10.69
CA ASP A 98 -19.18 15.25 -10.49
C ASP A 98 -18.24 14.15 -11.00
N VAL A 99 -17.80 14.27 -12.26
CA VAL A 99 -17.02 13.23 -12.94
C VAL A 99 -15.62 13.08 -12.34
N GLU A 100 -15.03 14.16 -11.85
CA GLU A 100 -13.70 14.12 -11.24
C GLU A 100 -13.73 13.32 -9.95
N VAL A 101 -14.70 13.60 -9.06
CA VAL A 101 -14.86 12.83 -7.81
C VAL A 101 -15.26 11.39 -8.08
N GLN A 102 -16.05 11.11 -9.13
CA GLN A 102 -16.33 9.74 -9.55
C GLN A 102 -15.03 9.01 -9.90
N ALA A 103 -14.20 9.59 -10.78
CA ALA A 103 -12.95 8.99 -11.21
C ALA A 103 -11.97 8.78 -10.03
N LEU A 104 -11.87 9.78 -9.15
CA LEU A 104 -11.01 9.72 -7.98
C LEU A 104 -11.48 8.66 -6.97
N ALA A 105 -12.77 8.59 -6.67
CA ALA A 105 -13.33 7.57 -5.79
C ALA A 105 -13.09 6.15 -6.34
N MET A 106 -13.24 5.94 -7.65
CA MET A 106 -12.94 4.64 -8.27
C MET A 106 -11.45 4.29 -8.21
N ALA A 107 -10.56 5.28 -8.39
CA ALA A 107 -9.13 5.08 -8.23
C ALA A 107 -8.70 4.75 -6.79
N TRP A 108 -9.45 5.22 -5.79
CA TRP A 108 -9.23 4.85 -4.39
C TRP A 108 -9.90 3.52 -3.99
N LEU A 109 -11.05 3.18 -4.59
CA LEU A 109 -11.64 1.86 -4.43
C LEU A 109 -10.73 0.75 -4.97
N SER A 110 -10.06 0.98 -6.09
CA SER A 110 -9.21 -0.03 -6.71
C SER A 110 -8.05 -0.46 -5.81
N ILE A 111 -7.44 0.44 -5.02
CA ILE A 111 -6.42 0.01 -4.06
C ILE A 111 -6.99 -0.88 -2.95
N SER A 112 -8.21 -0.62 -2.48
CA SER A 112 -8.87 -1.52 -1.52
C SER A 112 -9.15 -2.89 -2.12
N SER A 113 -9.57 -2.96 -3.39
CA SER A 113 -9.79 -4.23 -4.08
C SER A 113 -8.48 -4.96 -4.41
N LEU A 114 -7.40 -4.24 -4.71
CA LEU A 114 -6.06 -4.82 -4.86
C LEU A 114 -5.60 -5.45 -3.55
N ASN A 115 -5.71 -4.72 -2.43
CA ASN A 115 -5.33 -5.22 -1.11
C ASN A 115 -6.17 -6.44 -0.68
N ALA A 116 -7.40 -6.56 -1.17
CA ALA A 116 -8.26 -7.72 -0.91
C ALA A 116 -8.15 -8.84 -1.97
N SER A 117 -7.21 -8.72 -2.91
CA SER A 117 -6.99 -9.65 -4.03
C SER A 117 -8.25 -9.94 -4.86
N ALA A 118 -9.15 -8.96 -4.95
CA ALA A 118 -10.42 -9.02 -5.66
C ALA A 118 -10.26 -8.57 -7.13
N LEU A 119 -9.60 -9.40 -7.94
CA LEU A 119 -9.17 -9.10 -9.32
C LEU A 119 -10.27 -8.51 -10.21
N GLU A 120 -11.43 -9.15 -10.30
CA GLU A 120 -12.49 -8.73 -11.22
C GLU A 120 -13.08 -7.37 -10.83
N THR A 121 -13.24 -7.17 -9.51
CA THR A 121 -13.72 -5.90 -8.96
C THR A 121 -12.70 -4.80 -9.19
N PHE A 122 -11.43 -5.09 -8.91
CA PHE A 122 -10.30 -4.20 -9.19
C PHE A 122 -10.26 -3.77 -10.66
N ALA A 123 -10.34 -4.73 -11.59
CA ALA A 123 -10.23 -4.49 -13.03
C ALA A 123 -11.39 -3.60 -13.53
N SER A 124 -12.61 -3.85 -13.05
CA SER A 124 -13.77 -3.01 -13.35
C SER A 124 -13.58 -1.59 -12.83
N GLN A 125 -13.11 -1.45 -11.58
CA GLN A 125 -12.95 -0.15 -10.95
C GLN A 125 -11.87 0.70 -11.62
N ILE A 126 -10.72 0.11 -11.94
CA ILE A 126 -9.62 0.84 -12.58
C ILE A 126 -9.97 1.26 -14.01
N ALA A 127 -10.64 0.39 -14.78
CA ALA A 127 -11.11 0.72 -16.12
C ALA A 127 -12.13 1.87 -16.07
N GLN A 128 -13.03 1.87 -15.09
CA GLN A 128 -13.98 2.96 -14.90
C GLN A 128 -13.30 4.27 -14.47
N ALA A 129 -12.32 4.21 -13.57
CA ALA A 129 -11.55 5.39 -13.17
C ALA A 129 -10.88 6.06 -14.38
N ILE A 130 -10.25 5.26 -15.24
CA ILE A 130 -9.61 5.68 -16.49
C ILE A 130 -10.63 6.28 -17.46
N HIS A 131 -11.77 5.61 -17.66
CA HIS A 131 -12.81 6.07 -18.58
C HIS A 131 -13.38 7.45 -18.19
N LEU A 132 -13.47 7.72 -16.89
CA LEU A 132 -13.98 8.99 -16.36
C LEU A 132 -12.90 10.08 -16.27
N ALA A 133 -11.62 9.71 -16.20
CA ALA A 133 -10.53 10.65 -16.00
C ALA A 133 -10.29 11.51 -17.25
N ARG A 134 -10.19 12.83 -17.04
CA ARG A 134 -9.69 13.77 -18.04
C ARG A 134 -8.17 13.93 -17.91
N PRO A 135 -7.45 14.38 -18.94
CA PRO A 135 -5.99 14.57 -18.88
C PRO A 135 -5.53 15.47 -17.73
N GLU A 136 -6.35 16.44 -17.32
CA GLU A 136 -6.07 17.43 -16.29
C GLU A 136 -6.34 16.92 -14.86
N HIS A 137 -7.00 15.77 -14.71
CA HIS A 137 -7.29 15.16 -13.40
C HIS A 137 -6.03 14.47 -12.85
N HIS A 138 -4.99 15.24 -12.54
CA HIS A 138 -3.67 14.69 -12.20
C HIS A 138 -3.69 13.86 -10.91
N ALA A 139 -4.47 14.22 -9.90
CA ALA A 139 -4.70 13.39 -8.72
C ALA A 139 -5.21 11.97 -9.05
N VAL A 140 -6.13 11.85 -10.03
CA VAL A 140 -6.67 10.56 -10.49
C VAL A 140 -5.58 9.77 -11.21
N TRP A 141 -4.88 10.38 -12.17
CA TRP A 141 -3.82 9.71 -12.92
C TRP A 141 -2.65 9.28 -12.06
N ALA A 142 -2.33 10.06 -11.02
CA ALA A 142 -1.31 9.69 -10.06
C ALA A 142 -1.73 8.42 -9.31
N ARG A 143 -2.96 8.37 -8.79
CA ARG A 143 -3.48 7.20 -8.06
C ARG A 143 -3.63 5.97 -8.96
N VAL A 144 -4.23 6.12 -10.14
CA VAL A 144 -4.35 5.05 -11.15
C VAL A 144 -2.98 4.50 -11.51
N GLY A 145 -2.00 5.37 -11.82
CA GLY A 145 -0.67 4.94 -12.21
C GLY A 145 0.09 4.24 -11.08
N LEU A 146 -0.07 4.68 -9.83
CA LEU A 146 0.53 3.99 -8.68
C LEU A 146 -0.05 2.58 -8.56
N VAL A 147 -1.37 2.47 -8.52
CA VAL A 147 -2.07 1.21 -8.32
C VAL A 147 -1.77 0.23 -9.46
N LEU A 148 -1.83 0.67 -10.72
CA LEU A 148 -1.45 -0.18 -11.86
C LEU A 148 0.03 -0.57 -11.84
N GLY A 149 0.92 0.34 -11.42
CA GLY A 149 2.33 0.03 -11.24
C GLY A 149 2.54 -1.14 -10.26
N ASP A 150 1.88 -1.10 -9.11
CA ASP A 150 1.92 -2.16 -8.11
C ASP A 150 1.33 -3.46 -8.63
N THR A 151 0.17 -3.39 -9.31
CA THR A 151 -0.48 -4.58 -9.87
C THR A 151 0.34 -5.24 -10.97
N TYR A 152 0.91 -4.49 -11.92
CA TYR A 152 1.77 -5.07 -12.95
C TYR A 152 3.04 -5.67 -12.37
N ARG A 153 3.60 -5.07 -11.33
CA ARG A 153 4.75 -5.64 -10.61
C ARG A 153 4.37 -6.94 -9.92
N PHE A 154 3.25 -6.96 -9.19
CA PHE A 154 2.70 -8.19 -8.62
C PHE A 154 2.53 -9.27 -9.68
N ALA A 155 1.98 -8.88 -10.84
CA ALA A 155 1.73 -9.78 -11.97
C ALA A 155 3.00 -10.17 -12.77
N GLY A 156 4.20 -9.76 -12.32
CA GLY A 156 5.48 -10.11 -12.93
C GLY A 156 5.75 -9.45 -14.28
N ASP A 157 5.10 -8.32 -14.59
CA ASP A 157 5.36 -7.49 -15.78
C ASP A 157 6.05 -6.18 -15.39
N GLU A 158 7.36 -6.28 -15.17
CA GLU A 158 8.22 -5.16 -14.75
C GLU A 158 8.18 -3.99 -15.73
N SER A 159 8.09 -4.27 -17.03
CA SER A 159 8.11 -3.24 -18.06
C SER A 159 6.85 -2.37 -17.99
N SER A 160 5.68 -3.00 -17.86
CA SER A 160 4.42 -2.27 -17.68
C SER A 160 4.36 -1.54 -16.34
N ALA A 161 4.87 -2.16 -15.27
CA ALA A 161 4.95 -1.52 -13.96
C ALA A 161 5.75 -0.20 -14.00
N LEU A 162 6.94 -0.22 -14.62
CA LEU A 162 7.79 0.96 -14.75
C LEU A 162 7.13 2.09 -15.56
N ARG A 163 6.38 1.75 -16.62
CA ARG A 163 5.62 2.74 -17.41
C ARG A 163 4.54 3.43 -16.58
N TRP A 164 3.75 2.66 -15.83
CA TRP A 164 2.68 3.19 -14.99
C TRP A 164 3.22 4.00 -13.80
N TYR A 165 4.31 3.55 -13.18
CA TYR A 165 5.00 4.34 -12.17
C TYR A 165 5.55 5.68 -12.71
N ALA A 166 6.07 5.70 -13.93
CA ALA A 166 6.52 6.95 -14.55
C ALA A 166 5.35 7.93 -14.76
N ARG A 167 4.21 7.43 -15.23
CA ARG A 167 2.98 8.21 -15.37
C ARG A 167 2.47 8.73 -14.02
N ALA A 168 2.52 7.90 -12.98
CA ALA A 168 2.13 8.29 -11.63
C ALA A 168 2.99 9.44 -11.10
N ARG A 169 4.32 9.34 -11.24
CA ARG A 169 5.26 10.39 -10.82
C ARG A 169 5.04 11.70 -11.57
N GLN A 170 4.83 11.63 -12.89
CA GLN A 170 4.54 12.82 -13.70
C GLN A 170 3.25 13.50 -13.24
N ALA A 171 2.17 12.74 -13.06
CA ALA A 171 0.90 13.28 -12.60
C ALA A 171 1.00 13.88 -11.18
N ALA A 172 1.68 13.21 -10.24
CA ALA A 172 1.93 13.74 -8.90
C ALA A 172 2.73 15.06 -8.92
N ALA A 173 3.72 15.17 -9.82
CA ALA A 173 4.51 16.38 -9.98
C ALA A 173 3.70 17.56 -10.53
N MET A 174 2.79 17.28 -11.48
CA MET A 174 1.86 18.27 -12.04
C MET A 174 0.81 18.72 -11.02
N GLU A 175 0.31 17.79 -10.21
CA GLU A 175 -0.61 18.08 -9.10
C GLU A 175 0.09 18.90 -7.99
N GLY A 176 1.42 18.77 -7.86
CA GLY A 176 2.17 19.40 -6.78
C GLY A 176 2.06 18.67 -5.45
N ASP A 177 1.78 17.36 -5.50
CA ASP A 177 1.45 16.54 -4.34
C ASP A 177 2.62 15.70 -3.85
N ALA A 178 3.29 16.18 -2.80
CA ALA A 178 4.42 15.48 -2.18
C ALA A 178 4.01 14.16 -1.50
N SER A 179 2.79 14.06 -0.94
CA SER A 179 2.33 12.83 -0.27
C SER A 179 2.18 11.67 -1.26
N MET A 180 1.81 11.97 -2.49
CA MET A 180 1.68 10.95 -3.53
C MET A 180 3.03 10.39 -3.96
N MET A 181 4.09 11.23 -3.95
CA MET A 181 5.46 10.77 -4.21
C MET A 181 5.97 9.87 -3.08
N SER A 182 5.71 10.24 -1.82
CA SER A 182 5.99 9.42 -0.63
C SER A 182 5.31 8.04 -0.75
N ALA A 183 4.00 8.01 -1.03
CA ALA A 183 3.26 6.77 -1.22
C ALA A 183 3.83 5.90 -2.36
N PHE A 184 4.27 6.51 -3.46
CA PHE A 184 4.94 5.80 -4.55
C PHE A 184 6.24 5.12 -4.09
N LEU A 185 7.11 5.85 -3.38
CA LEU A 185 8.38 5.32 -2.89
C LEU A 185 8.18 4.16 -1.90
N HIS A 186 7.18 4.29 -1.02
CA HIS A 186 6.80 3.24 -0.07
C HIS A 186 6.32 1.97 -0.76
N ASN A 187 5.37 2.08 -1.70
CA ASN A 187 4.82 0.92 -2.39
C ASN A 187 5.90 0.22 -3.23
N GLN A 188 6.71 0.99 -3.96
CA GLN A 188 7.82 0.42 -4.72
C GLN A 188 8.81 -0.33 -3.83
N SER A 189 9.20 0.26 -2.70
CA SER A 189 10.12 -0.37 -1.74
C SER A 189 9.53 -1.66 -1.15
N ALA A 190 8.25 -1.63 -0.77
CA ALA A 190 7.58 -2.80 -0.22
C ALA A 190 7.43 -3.93 -1.24
N MET A 191 6.98 -3.63 -2.46
CA MET A 191 6.83 -4.64 -3.51
C MET A 191 8.19 -5.26 -3.90
N ARG A 192 9.24 -4.44 -3.98
CA ARG A 192 10.60 -4.92 -4.29
C ARG A 192 11.16 -5.78 -3.16
N SER A 193 11.03 -5.35 -1.91
CA SER A 193 11.41 -6.14 -0.73
C SER A 193 10.65 -7.47 -0.67
N ALA A 194 9.35 -7.45 -0.96
CA ALA A 194 8.53 -8.66 -0.98
C ALA A 194 9.03 -9.68 -2.01
N SER A 195 9.35 -9.24 -3.23
CA SER A 195 9.93 -10.10 -4.28
C SER A 195 11.29 -10.67 -3.87
N ILE A 196 12.22 -9.81 -3.43
CA ILE A 196 13.58 -10.23 -3.03
C ILE A 196 13.50 -11.22 -1.85
N GLY A 197 12.63 -10.97 -0.87
CA GLY A 197 12.44 -11.87 0.25
C GLY A 197 11.82 -13.21 -0.13
N LEU A 198 10.92 -13.24 -1.13
CA LEU A 198 10.38 -14.49 -1.67
C LEU A 198 11.47 -15.30 -2.36
N ASP A 199 12.28 -14.65 -3.20
CA ASP A 199 13.39 -15.28 -3.90
C ASP A 199 14.36 -15.89 -2.87
N ASP A 200 14.76 -15.12 -1.86
CA ASP A 200 15.68 -15.58 -0.81
C ASP A 200 15.11 -16.77 -0.01
N ALA A 201 13.83 -16.68 0.39
CA ALA A 201 13.15 -17.76 1.12
C ALA A 201 13.00 -19.04 0.30
N THR A 202 13.02 -18.95 -1.03
CA THR A 202 12.93 -20.09 -1.95
C THR A 202 14.28 -20.51 -2.55
N GLY A 203 15.38 -19.94 -2.04
CA GLY A 203 16.75 -20.36 -2.35
C GLY A 203 17.44 -19.59 -3.48
N GLN A 204 16.86 -18.46 -3.91
CA GLN A 204 17.45 -17.54 -4.89
C GLN A 204 17.83 -16.24 -4.19
N CYS A 205 19.12 -16.05 -3.86
CA CYS A 205 19.58 -14.83 -3.20
C CYS A 205 20.34 -13.93 -4.18
N ASP A 206 19.88 -12.68 -4.35
CA ASP A 206 20.63 -11.61 -5.01
C ASP A 206 20.94 -10.50 -3.98
N ALA A 207 22.09 -10.63 -3.34
CA ALA A 207 22.54 -9.69 -2.31
C ALA A 207 22.76 -8.28 -2.87
N ASP A 208 23.19 -8.15 -4.12
CA ASP A 208 23.40 -6.84 -4.75
C ASP A 208 22.06 -6.13 -5.00
N ALA A 209 21.03 -6.87 -5.43
CA ALA A 209 19.67 -6.35 -5.53
C ALA A 209 19.10 -5.94 -4.17
N ALA A 210 19.29 -6.77 -3.13
CA ALA A 210 18.87 -6.47 -1.76
C ALA A 210 19.55 -5.20 -1.22
N GLN A 211 20.85 -5.04 -1.45
CA GLN A 211 21.61 -3.86 -1.02
C GLN A 211 21.13 -2.58 -1.72
N ARG A 212 20.85 -2.63 -3.02
CA ARG A 212 20.27 -1.49 -3.75
C ARG A 212 18.89 -1.13 -3.23
N ALA A 213 18.03 -2.13 -3.02
CA ALA A 213 16.70 -1.92 -2.47
C ALA A 213 16.73 -1.32 -1.05
N LEU A 214 17.73 -1.69 -0.23
CA LEU A 214 17.89 -1.14 1.12
C LEU A 214 18.23 0.35 1.07
N LEU A 215 19.17 0.74 0.20
CA LEU A 215 19.54 2.14 0.02
C LEU A 215 18.35 2.99 -0.48
N GLU A 216 17.53 2.43 -1.37
CA GLU A 216 16.30 3.08 -1.84
C GLU A 216 15.27 3.26 -0.72
N ALA A 217 15.06 2.24 0.12
CA ALA A 217 14.16 2.32 1.27
C ALA A 217 14.62 3.37 2.29
N GLU A 218 15.94 3.48 2.52
CA GLU A 218 16.52 4.50 3.39
C GLU A 218 16.37 5.91 2.80
N SER A 219 16.56 6.06 1.50
CA SER A 219 16.31 7.32 0.79
C SER A 219 14.84 7.74 0.89
N SER A 220 13.92 6.78 0.80
CA SER A 220 12.47 7.02 0.92
C SER A 220 12.10 7.56 2.30
N ALA A 221 12.65 6.98 3.37
CA ALA A 221 12.44 7.47 4.74
C ALA A 221 12.96 8.92 4.94
N ASN A 222 14.10 9.24 4.32
CA ASN A 222 14.65 10.61 4.36
C ASN A 222 13.78 11.60 3.58
N TYR A 223 13.23 11.18 2.44
CA TYR A 223 12.30 11.99 1.66
C TYR A 223 11.06 12.36 2.48
N ASP A 224 10.47 11.38 3.17
CA ASP A 224 9.28 11.57 4.00
C ASP A 224 9.50 12.59 5.12
N GLY A 225 10.65 12.49 5.81
CA GLY A 225 11.04 13.48 6.82
C GLY A 225 11.15 14.90 6.25
N GLY A 226 11.69 15.06 5.04
CA GLY A 226 11.79 16.35 4.36
C GLY A 226 10.45 16.88 3.83
N ALA A 227 9.59 15.99 3.35
CA ALA A 227 8.26 16.28 2.83
C ALA A 227 7.22 16.51 3.94
N GLY A 228 7.52 16.13 5.19
CA GLY A 228 6.59 16.22 6.31
C GLY A 228 5.49 15.16 6.25
N SER A 229 5.75 14.02 5.61
CA SER A 229 4.81 12.89 5.60
C SER A 229 4.93 12.11 6.91
N ALA A 230 3.79 11.88 7.55
CA ALA A 230 3.65 11.01 8.73
C ALA A 230 2.79 9.77 8.44
N ALA A 231 2.43 9.56 7.17
CA ALA A 231 1.62 8.41 6.76
C ALA A 231 2.41 7.10 6.89
N LEU A 232 1.80 6.10 7.54
CA LEU A 232 2.32 4.70 7.59
C LEU A 232 3.79 4.58 8.05
N GLN A 233 4.21 5.41 9.02
CA GLN A 233 5.61 5.49 9.47
C GLN A 233 6.25 4.15 9.90
N ALA A 234 5.47 3.18 10.37
CA ALA A 234 6.02 1.88 10.77
C ALA A 234 6.32 0.96 9.58
N MET A 235 5.83 1.27 8.37
CA MET A 235 6.00 0.42 7.19
C MET A 235 7.46 0.32 6.74
N MET A 236 8.16 1.45 6.58
CA MET A 236 9.54 1.46 6.07
C MET A 236 10.54 0.72 6.97
N PRO A 237 10.50 0.86 8.31
CA PRO A 237 11.33 0.04 9.19
C PRO A 237 11.15 -1.47 8.97
N VAL A 238 9.92 -1.96 8.78
CA VAL A 238 9.68 -3.40 8.57
C VAL A 238 10.15 -3.85 7.19
N VAL A 239 9.99 -3.02 6.15
CA VAL A 239 10.55 -3.26 4.81
C VAL A 239 12.09 -3.35 4.86
N ARG A 240 12.74 -2.45 5.60
CA ARG A 240 14.20 -2.50 5.81
C ARG A 240 14.62 -3.77 6.54
N ALA A 241 13.87 -4.20 7.56
CA ALA A 241 14.14 -5.43 8.30
C ALA A 241 14.17 -6.66 7.39
N GLN A 242 13.21 -6.76 6.45
CA GLN A 242 13.17 -7.85 5.47
C GLN A 242 14.41 -7.87 4.56
N LEU A 243 14.84 -6.71 4.07
CA LEU A 243 16.05 -6.63 3.24
C LEU A 243 17.32 -6.95 4.04
N LEU A 244 17.38 -6.55 5.32
CA LEU A 244 18.46 -6.89 6.23
C LEU A 244 18.52 -8.39 6.52
N VAL A 245 17.39 -9.10 6.57
CA VAL A 245 17.33 -10.56 6.68
C VAL A 245 18.05 -11.21 5.49
N VAL A 246 17.72 -10.78 4.27
CA VAL A 246 18.34 -11.29 3.03
C VAL A 246 19.84 -11.01 2.99
N LEU A 247 20.27 -9.85 3.51
CA LEU A 247 21.68 -9.47 3.61
C LEU A 247 22.44 -10.15 4.76
N GLY A 248 21.78 -11.03 5.54
CA GLY A 248 22.39 -11.69 6.69
C GLY A 248 22.66 -10.79 7.90
N ARG A 249 22.12 -9.56 7.91
CA ARG A 249 22.26 -8.56 8.98
C ARG A 249 21.21 -8.77 10.06
N PHE A 250 21.19 -9.99 10.62
CA PHE A 250 20.10 -10.49 11.47
C PHE A 250 19.87 -9.69 12.75
N GLY A 251 20.95 -9.21 13.40
CA GLY A 251 20.83 -8.41 14.62
C GLY A 251 20.11 -7.08 14.38
N GLU A 252 20.41 -6.42 13.26
CA GLU A 252 19.78 -5.16 12.87
C GLU A 252 18.32 -5.38 12.45
N ALA A 253 18.04 -6.44 11.68
CA ALA A 253 16.69 -6.82 11.32
C ALA A 253 15.82 -7.11 12.55
N LEU A 254 16.33 -7.89 13.50
CA LEU A 254 15.64 -8.24 14.74
C LEU A 254 15.28 -6.98 15.56
N GLY A 255 16.23 -6.05 15.70
CA GLY A 255 15.98 -4.77 16.40
C GLY A 255 14.87 -3.93 15.76
N LEU A 256 14.78 -3.91 14.43
CA LEU A 256 13.68 -3.23 13.72
C LEU A 256 12.34 -3.94 13.94
N TYR A 257 12.29 -5.27 13.89
CA TYR A 257 11.06 -6.01 14.17
C TYR A 257 10.57 -5.78 15.59
N ASP A 258 11.45 -5.87 16.60
CA ASP A 258 11.07 -5.69 18.01
C ASP A 258 10.51 -4.29 18.28
N THR A 259 11.06 -3.27 17.61
CA THR A 259 10.64 -1.88 17.79
C THR A 259 9.33 -1.58 17.06
N HIS A 260 9.17 -2.04 15.81
CA HIS A 260 8.15 -1.50 14.90
C HIS A 260 7.00 -2.45 14.58
N LEU A 261 7.14 -3.77 14.79
CA LEU A 261 6.16 -4.75 14.32
C LEU A 261 4.76 -4.51 14.89
N ARG A 262 4.65 -4.19 16.19
CA ARG A 262 3.35 -3.90 16.82
C ARG A 262 2.64 -2.69 16.19
N GLN A 263 3.41 -1.63 15.92
CA GLN A 263 2.87 -0.43 15.29
C GLN A 263 2.49 -0.70 13.83
N ALA A 264 3.31 -1.45 13.10
CA ALA A 264 3.02 -1.88 11.73
C ALA A 264 1.71 -2.68 11.65
N SER A 265 1.48 -3.61 12.59
CA SER A 265 0.21 -4.33 12.68
C SER A 265 -0.98 -3.39 12.92
N ALA A 266 -0.85 -2.43 13.83
CA ALA A 266 -1.88 -1.43 14.09
C ALA A 266 -2.15 -0.51 12.87
N GLN A 267 -1.14 -0.29 12.02
CA GLN A 267 -1.23 0.49 10.78
C GLN A 267 -1.67 -0.35 9.56
N GLY A 268 -2.29 -1.52 9.78
CA GLY A 268 -2.92 -2.31 8.72
C GLY A 268 -2.07 -3.45 8.15
N LEU A 269 -0.86 -3.69 8.67
CA LEU A 269 0.01 -4.80 8.22
C LEU A 269 -0.17 -6.09 9.03
N ALA A 270 -1.22 -6.18 9.86
CA ALA A 270 -1.50 -7.36 10.67
C ALA A 270 -1.69 -8.64 9.84
N HIS A 271 -2.28 -8.52 8.64
CA HIS A 271 -2.43 -9.66 7.73
C HIS A 271 -1.09 -10.29 7.33
N ARG A 272 0.01 -9.53 7.34
CA ARG A 272 1.36 -10.01 7.02
C ARG A 272 2.16 -10.48 8.23
N GLU A 273 1.55 -10.55 9.42
CA GLU A 273 2.27 -10.88 10.65
C GLU A 273 3.04 -12.21 10.56
N ALA A 274 2.45 -13.24 9.93
CA ALA A 274 3.11 -14.52 9.71
C ALA A 274 4.45 -14.38 8.97
N ARG A 275 4.52 -13.49 7.98
CA ARG A 275 5.73 -13.24 7.20
C ARG A 275 6.83 -12.62 8.07
N PHE A 276 6.48 -11.60 8.84
CA PHE A 276 7.44 -10.94 9.73
C PHE A 276 7.91 -11.87 10.86
N LEU A 277 7.03 -12.71 11.40
CA LEU A 277 7.40 -13.71 12.41
C LEU A 277 8.34 -14.79 11.86
N ALA A 278 8.13 -15.24 10.62
CA ALA A 278 9.02 -16.22 10.00
C ALA A 278 10.44 -15.64 9.75
N ASP A 279 10.52 -14.40 9.27
CA ASP A 279 11.81 -13.70 9.11
C ASP A 279 12.49 -13.46 10.47
N ARG A 280 11.71 -13.12 11.51
CA ARG A 280 12.23 -12.97 12.88
C ARG A 280 12.75 -14.28 13.46
N ALA A 281 12.03 -15.39 13.26
CA ALA A 281 12.47 -16.73 13.65
C ALA A 281 13.81 -17.10 13.00
N TRP A 282 13.99 -16.75 11.73
CA TRP A 282 15.26 -16.96 11.02
C TRP A 282 16.39 -16.09 11.56
N CYS A 283 16.12 -14.83 11.90
CA CYS A 283 17.10 -13.97 12.57
C CYS A 283 17.53 -14.60 13.92
N LEU A 284 16.56 -15.02 14.74
CA LEU A 284 16.82 -15.63 16.05
C LEU A 284 17.64 -16.92 15.94
N TYR A 285 17.33 -17.76 14.95
CA TYR A 285 18.11 -18.98 14.70
C TYR A 285 19.57 -18.65 14.38
N ASN A 286 19.81 -17.71 13.45
CA ASN A 286 21.17 -17.31 13.06
C ASN A 286 21.94 -16.55 14.16
N LEU A 287 21.22 -16.00 15.15
CA LEU A 287 21.81 -15.38 16.34
C LEU A 287 21.97 -16.37 17.51
N ALA A 288 21.94 -17.68 17.24
CA ALA A 288 22.09 -18.75 18.21
C ALA A 288 21.03 -18.73 19.34
N GLN A 289 19.80 -18.36 19.01
CA GLN A 289 18.63 -18.38 19.92
C GLN A 289 17.56 -19.38 19.43
N PRO A 290 17.85 -20.69 19.41
CA PRO A 290 17.01 -21.70 18.76
C PRO A 290 15.62 -21.86 19.41
N GLU A 291 15.50 -21.74 20.73
CA GLU A 291 14.20 -21.86 21.40
C GLU A 291 13.26 -20.68 21.08
N ALA A 292 13.82 -19.46 21.02
CA ALA A 292 13.07 -18.28 20.60
C ALA A 292 12.68 -18.38 19.11
N ALA A 293 13.59 -18.88 18.26
CA ALA A 293 13.31 -19.14 16.85
C ALA A 293 12.15 -20.13 16.67
N ARG A 294 12.15 -21.23 17.43
CA ARG A 294 11.07 -22.22 17.42
C ARG A 294 9.73 -21.60 17.82
N LEU A 295 9.71 -20.78 18.88
CA LEU A 295 8.49 -20.10 19.33
C LEU A 295 7.91 -19.19 18.23
N ASP A 296 8.75 -18.37 17.59
CA ASP A 296 8.29 -17.49 16.52
C ASP A 296 7.87 -18.25 15.25
N ALA A 297 8.56 -19.35 14.92
CA ALA A 297 8.15 -20.23 13.83
C ALA A 297 6.76 -20.83 14.07
N GLN A 298 6.47 -21.27 15.30
CA GLN A 298 5.14 -21.77 15.68
C GLN A 298 4.07 -20.67 15.60
N ARG A 299 4.39 -19.45 16.05
CA ARG A 299 3.47 -18.31 15.94
C ARG A 299 3.19 -17.94 14.48
N ALA A 300 4.21 -17.99 13.62
CA ALA A 300 4.05 -17.77 12.19
C ALA A 300 3.10 -18.80 11.56
N LEU A 301 3.24 -20.09 11.92
CA LEU A 301 2.31 -21.15 11.49
C LEU A 301 0.87 -20.88 11.93
N CYS A 302 0.66 -20.45 13.19
CA CYS A 302 -0.68 -20.10 13.67
C CYS A 302 -1.30 -18.91 12.93
N ALA A 303 -0.48 -17.97 12.46
CA ALA A 303 -0.91 -16.77 11.75
C ALA A 303 -1.12 -16.97 10.23
N LEU A 304 -0.78 -18.15 9.67
CA LEU A 304 -0.90 -18.43 8.23
C LEU A 304 -2.32 -18.24 7.68
N SER A 305 -3.35 -18.50 8.48
CA SER A 305 -4.74 -18.37 8.05
C SER A 305 -5.16 -16.93 7.70
N ALA A 306 -4.40 -15.93 8.16
CA ALA A 306 -4.60 -14.53 7.81
C ALA A 306 -3.95 -14.16 6.46
N LEU A 307 -3.08 -15.00 5.89
CA LEU A 307 -2.44 -14.77 4.60
C LEU A 307 -3.32 -15.26 3.44
N TYR A 308 -3.82 -14.32 2.66
CA TYR A 308 -4.61 -14.60 1.47
C TYR A 308 -3.76 -14.67 0.19
N ASP A 309 -2.63 -13.96 0.12
CA ASP A 309 -1.78 -13.93 -1.07
C ASP A 309 -0.80 -15.11 -1.14
N ALA A 310 -0.69 -15.72 -2.32
CA ALA A 310 0.11 -16.92 -2.53
C ALA A 310 1.63 -16.68 -2.46
N ASP A 311 2.10 -15.49 -2.83
CA ASP A 311 3.51 -15.10 -2.70
C ASP A 311 3.93 -14.96 -1.23
N ASP A 312 3.10 -14.31 -0.41
CA ASP A 312 3.35 -14.21 1.03
C ASP A 312 3.37 -15.61 1.67
N ARG A 313 2.40 -16.48 1.34
CA ARG A 313 2.42 -17.88 1.81
C ARG A 313 3.69 -18.62 1.39
N ALA A 314 4.10 -18.47 0.12
CA ALA A 314 5.32 -19.11 -0.39
C ALA A 314 6.57 -18.63 0.35
N ALA A 315 6.69 -17.33 0.60
CA ALA A 315 7.80 -16.74 1.36
C ALA A 315 7.83 -17.25 2.81
N VAL A 316 6.68 -17.29 3.48
CA VAL A 316 6.59 -17.79 4.87
C VAL A 316 6.97 -19.26 4.95
N HIS A 317 6.39 -20.12 4.12
CA HIS A 317 6.71 -21.54 4.10
C HIS A 317 8.18 -21.80 3.73
N GLY A 318 8.73 -21.06 2.76
CA GLY A 318 10.14 -21.15 2.40
C GLY A 318 11.07 -20.78 3.56
N ARG A 319 10.74 -19.69 4.27
CA ARG A 319 11.50 -19.27 5.45
C ARG A 319 11.39 -20.25 6.61
N LEU A 320 10.19 -20.76 6.90
CA LEU A 320 9.97 -21.76 7.94
C LEU A 320 10.69 -23.07 7.64
N ALA A 321 10.76 -23.47 6.37
CA ALA A 321 11.56 -24.61 5.96
C ALA A 321 13.05 -24.45 6.32
N GLN A 322 13.62 -23.26 6.11
CA GLN A 322 15.01 -22.96 6.49
C GLN A 322 15.19 -23.01 8.01
N VAL A 323 14.26 -22.40 8.77
CA VAL A 323 14.28 -22.42 10.24
C VAL A 323 14.22 -23.85 10.78
N PHE A 324 13.22 -24.64 10.38
CA PHE A 324 13.08 -26.02 10.86
C PHE A 324 14.24 -26.92 10.44
N ALA A 325 14.79 -26.72 9.24
CA ALA A 325 15.99 -27.45 8.83
C ALA A 325 17.18 -27.11 9.75
N GLY A 326 17.37 -25.83 10.07
CA GLY A 326 18.40 -25.37 11.00
C GLY A 326 18.23 -25.92 12.42
N LEU A 327 16.98 -26.07 12.87
CA LEU A 327 16.65 -26.66 14.17
C LEU A 327 16.76 -28.21 14.21
N GLY A 328 17.06 -28.86 13.08
CA GLY A 328 17.14 -30.32 12.98
C GLY A 328 15.78 -31.03 12.82
N GLU A 329 14.71 -30.28 12.56
CA GLU A 329 13.34 -30.78 12.42
C GLU A 329 13.04 -31.14 10.96
N ALA A 330 13.71 -32.18 10.46
CA ALA A 330 13.73 -32.53 9.03
C ALA A 330 12.35 -32.79 8.41
N ALA A 331 11.43 -33.40 9.16
CA ALA A 331 10.07 -33.68 8.69
C ALA A 331 9.28 -32.39 8.48
N SER A 332 9.27 -31.51 9.48
CA SER A 332 8.63 -30.18 9.40
C SER A 332 9.25 -29.36 8.28
N ALA A 333 10.58 -29.36 8.15
CA ALA A 333 11.26 -28.67 7.07
C ALA A 333 10.85 -29.17 5.67
N ALA A 334 10.63 -30.48 5.51
CA ALA A 334 10.18 -31.08 4.24
C ALA A 334 8.73 -30.71 3.92
N GLU A 335 7.85 -30.73 4.92
CA GLU A 335 6.46 -30.29 4.79
C GLU A 335 6.40 -28.81 4.37
N GLN A 336 7.13 -27.94 5.05
CA GLN A 336 7.14 -26.51 4.71
C GLN A 336 7.73 -26.26 3.30
N ARG A 337 8.74 -27.02 2.87
CA ARG A 337 9.25 -26.94 1.49
C ARG A 337 8.19 -27.29 0.45
N GLN A 338 7.41 -28.34 0.70
CA GLN A 338 6.34 -28.75 -0.20
C GLN A 338 5.25 -27.67 -0.28
N SER A 339 4.83 -27.12 0.86
CA SER A 339 3.85 -26.03 0.91
C SER A 339 4.34 -24.76 0.20
N ALA A 340 5.63 -24.42 0.34
CA ALA A 340 6.24 -23.29 -0.36
C ALA A 340 6.18 -23.47 -1.89
N GLN A 341 6.48 -24.68 -2.38
CA GLN A 341 6.42 -24.99 -3.82
C GLN A 341 4.99 -24.91 -4.36
N THR A 342 4.01 -25.42 -3.62
CA THR A 342 2.60 -25.32 -4.00
C THR A 342 2.15 -23.87 -4.05
N ALA A 343 2.42 -23.07 -3.01
CA ALA A 343 2.07 -21.66 -2.98
C ALA A 343 2.78 -20.85 -4.08
N LEU A 344 4.03 -21.19 -4.43
CA LEU A 344 4.75 -20.55 -5.53
C LEU A 344 4.12 -20.87 -6.90
N ALA A 345 3.63 -22.09 -7.10
CA ALA A 345 2.90 -22.45 -8.30
C ALA A 345 1.56 -21.70 -8.40
N GLU A 346 0.83 -21.57 -7.28
CA GLU A 346 -0.38 -20.76 -7.18
C GLU A 346 -0.11 -19.29 -7.51
N HIS A 347 0.95 -18.70 -6.94
CA HIS A 347 1.35 -17.32 -7.21
C HIS A 347 1.63 -17.10 -8.71
N ARG A 348 2.37 -17.99 -9.36
CA ARG A 348 2.64 -17.88 -10.81
C ARG A 348 1.35 -17.97 -11.65
N ALA A 349 0.40 -18.81 -11.24
CA ALA A 349 -0.91 -18.89 -11.88
C ALA A 349 -1.71 -17.60 -11.66
N GLU A 350 -1.67 -17.02 -10.45
CA GLU A 350 -2.24 -15.70 -10.14
C GLU A 350 -1.63 -14.61 -11.02
N GLN A 351 -0.31 -14.51 -11.12
CA GLN A 351 0.35 -13.53 -11.99
C GLN A 351 -0.17 -13.60 -13.43
N ALA A 352 -0.32 -14.80 -13.97
CA ALA A 352 -0.89 -14.99 -15.31
C ALA A 352 -2.35 -14.51 -15.40
N ARG A 353 -3.18 -14.82 -14.40
CA ARG A 353 -4.58 -14.34 -14.34
C ARG A 353 -4.67 -12.81 -14.27
N TRP A 354 -3.87 -12.19 -13.40
CA TRP A 354 -3.80 -10.74 -13.25
C TRP A 354 -3.36 -10.05 -14.55
N ARG A 355 -2.31 -10.54 -15.21
CA ARG A 355 -1.87 -10.01 -16.52
C ARG A 355 -2.98 -10.10 -17.57
N HIS A 356 -3.66 -11.25 -17.65
CA HIS A 356 -4.73 -11.45 -18.62
C HIS A 356 -5.92 -10.50 -18.39
N ALA A 357 -6.38 -10.41 -17.14
CA ALA A 357 -7.49 -9.54 -16.77
C ALA A 357 -7.16 -8.05 -16.97
N LEU A 358 -5.93 -7.63 -16.63
CA LEU A 358 -5.46 -6.27 -16.92
C LEU A 358 -5.45 -5.98 -18.43
N GLY A 359 -4.93 -6.91 -19.24
CA GLY A 359 -4.94 -6.75 -20.70
C GLY A 359 -6.36 -6.64 -21.26
N ALA A 360 -7.30 -7.43 -20.75
CA ALA A 360 -8.70 -7.39 -21.16
C ALA A 360 -9.42 -6.09 -20.72
N ALA A 361 -9.14 -5.61 -19.51
CA ALA A 361 -9.80 -4.43 -18.95
C ALA A 361 -9.25 -3.11 -19.50
N LEU A 362 -7.96 -3.06 -19.82
CA LEU A 362 -7.27 -1.85 -20.23
C LEU A 362 -7.09 -1.71 -21.74
N GLY A 363 -7.09 -2.80 -22.52
CA GLY A 363 -6.90 -2.72 -23.97
C GLY A 363 -5.66 -1.89 -24.36
N ASP A 364 -5.83 -0.96 -25.30
CA ASP A 364 -4.76 -0.04 -25.77
C ASP A 364 -4.63 1.27 -24.96
N VAL A 365 -5.22 1.36 -23.75
CA VAL A 365 -5.05 2.52 -22.85
C VAL A 365 -3.61 2.63 -22.35
#